data_AF-A0A2S4WI03-F1
#
_entry.id   AF-A0A2S4WI03-F1
#
_cell.length_a   1.000
_cell.length_b   1.000
_cell.length_c   1.000
_cell.angle_alpha   90.00
_cell.angle_beta   90.00
_cell.angle_gamma   90.00
#
_symmetry.space_group_name_H-M   'P 1'
#
loop_
_entity.id
_entity.type
_entity.pdbx_description
1 polymer ?
#
loop_
_entity_poly.entity_id
_entity_poly.type
_entity_poly.pdbx_seq_one_letter_code
_entity_poly.pdbx_strand_id
1 'polypeptide(L)'
;MAARNRSSSTSIVNTRPNFGRSSPRCVTSTFKSLAYIVAFISFHPLAIDLMVVKEIKCLNIVPAIAQSDRLTLEECEAFKVRIRDELSYHSIRLYPFDNEDQDTEELRPNEAIRNIIPLAVVGSE
;
A
#
# COMPACT_ATOMS: atom_id res chain seq x y z
N MET A 1 47.25 -26.93 46.94
CA MET A 1 47.75 -27.05 45.55
C MET A 1 46.54 -27.06 44.62
N ALA A 2 46.15 -26.00 43.92
CA ALA A 2 46.83 -25.29 42.83
C ALA A 2 47.03 -26.16 41.56
N ALA A 3 46.21 -25.87 40.53
CA ALA A 3 46.49 -25.91 39.07
C ALA A 3 45.13 -26.03 38.34
N ARG A 4 44.48 -24.95 37.87
CA ARG A 4 44.69 -24.28 36.57
C ARG A 4 45.15 -25.24 35.46
N ASN A 5 44.27 -25.58 34.52
CA ASN A 5 44.63 -25.46 33.12
C ASN A 5 43.43 -25.13 32.23
N ARG A 6 43.66 -24.14 31.36
CA ARG A 6 42.73 -23.54 30.40
C ARG A 6 42.79 -24.34 29.11
N SER A 7 41.63 -24.70 28.58
CA SER A 7 41.48 -25.03 27.17
C SER A 7 40.42 -24.09 26.61
N SER A 8 40.94 -23.02 26.03
CA SER A 8 40.22 -22.05 25.24
C SER A 8 39.39 -22.74 24.17
N SER A 9 38.08 -22.56 24.22
CA SER A 9 37.19 -22.72 23.08
C SER A 9 36.10 -21.68 23.23
N THR A 10 36.51 -20.42 23.05
CA THR A 10 35.59 -19.31 22.88
C THR A 10 34.97 -19.47 21.50
N SER A 11 33.95 -20.31 21.38
CA SER A 11 33.01 -20.24 20.26
C SER A 11 32.33 -18.89 20.38
N ILE A 12 32.84 -17.92 19.62
CA ILE A 12 32.21 -16.64 19.36
C ILE A 12 30.87 -16.98 18.71
N VAL A 13 29.83 -17.06 19.53
CA VAL A 13 28.47 -17.09 19.05
C VAL A 13 28.26 -15.70 18.46
N ASN A 14 28.42 -15.60 17.14
CA ASN A 14 27.95 -14.48 16.36
C ASN A 14 26.42 -14.47 16.43
N THR A 15 25.86 -14.15 17.60
CA THR A 15 24.54 -13.55 17.71
C THR A 15 24.66 -12.18 17.06
N ARG A 16 24.57 -12.17 15.73
CA ARG A 16 24.14 -10.99 14.99
C ARG A 16 22.89 -10.51 15.72
N PRO A 17 22.83 -9.27 16.22
CA PRO A 17 21.56 -8.75 16.68
C PRO A 17 20.63 -8.90 15.47
N ASN A 18 19.60 -9.74 15.61
CA ASN A 18 18.49 -9.75 14.69
C ASN A 18 17.96 -8.34 14.75
N PHE A 19 18.39 -7.53 13.79
CA PHE A 19 17.75 -6.29 13.42
C PHE A 19 16.40 -6.73 12.90
N GLY A 20 15.49 -7.02 13.84
CA GLY A 20 14.09 -7.20 13.57
C GLY A 20 13.75 -5.97 12.78
N ARG A 21 13.47 -6.17 11.49
CA ARG A 21 12.94 -5.13 10.63
C ARG A 21 11.63 -4.75 11.28
N SER A 22 11.70 -3.81 12.21
CA SER A 22 10.56 -3.07 12.69
C SER A 22 10.02 -2.43 11.43
N SER A 23 9.01 -3.09 10.85
CA SER A 23 8.05 -2.47 9.97
C SER A 23 7.81 -1.06 10.50
N PRO A 24 7.89 -0.01 9.68
CA PRO A 24 7.61 1.34 10.15
C PRO A 24 6.22 1.29 10.79
N ARG A 25 6.19 1.26 12.12
CA ARG A 25 4.96 1.37 12.88
C ARG A 25 4.50 2.76 12.52
N CYS A 26 3.34 2.87 11.89
CA CYS A 26 2.75 4.16 11.65
C CYS A 26 2.43 4.76 13.03
N VAL A 27 3.38 5.54 13.53
CA VAL A 27 3.36 6.11 14.87
C VAL A 27 2.40 7.29 14.81
N THR A 28 1.10 7.04 14.98
CA THR A 28 0.10 7.93 15.62
C THR A 28 -1.31 7.47 15.27
N SER A 29 -2.08 7.14 16.31
CA SER A 29 -3.44 6.61 16.25
C SER A 29 -4.51 7.64 15.85
N THR A 30 -4.16 8.92 15.68
CA THR A 30 -5.14 10.02 15.58
C THR A 30 -5.16 10.70 14.21
N PHE A 31 -4.17 10.48 13.34
CA PHE A 31 -4.06 11.17 12.04
C PHE A 31 -4.80 10.47 10.88
N LYS A 32 -5.38 9.30 11.11
CA LYS A 32 -6.06 8.51 10.07
C LYS A 32 -7.37 9.13 9.56
N SER A 33 -8.00 10.04 10.31
CA SER A 33 -9.38 10.46 10.00
C SER A 33 -9.50 11.52 8.90
N LEU A 34 -8.42 12.19 8.48
CA LEU A 34 -8.52 13.32 7.52
C LEU A 34 -7.45 13.36 6.44
N ALA A 35 -6.35 12.61 6.56
CA ALA A 35 -5.29 12.64 5.55
C ALA A 35 -5.52 11.55 4.49
N TYR A 36 -5.93 11.97 3.29
CA TYR A 36 -5.93 11.12 2.09
C TYR A 36 -4.93 11.67 1.07
N ILE A 37 -4.21 10.75 0.41
CA ILE A 37 -3.38 11.08 -0.74
C ILE A 37 -4.09 10.60 -1.99
N VAL A 38 -4.26 11.50 -2.96
CA VAL A 38 -4.66 11.12 -4.31
C VAL A 38 -3.41 10.68 -5.06
N ALA A 39 -3.34 9.40 -5.41
CA ALA A 39 -2.25 8.86 -6.21
C ALA A 39 -2.64 8.88 -7.68
N PHE A 40 -1.95 9.70 -8.48
CA PHE A 40 -2.17 9.78 -9.91
C PHE A 40 -1.42 8.65 -10.61
N ILE A 41 -2.17 7.76 -11.26
CA ILE A 41 -1.65 6.63 -12.03
C ILE A 41 -1.71 7.02 -13.51
N SER A 42 -0.58 6.89 -14.20
CA SER A 42 -0.47 7.20 -15.62
C SER A 42 -0.43 5.91 -16.46
N PHE A 43 -0.67 6.03 -17.77
CA PHE A 43 -0.63 4.88 -18.69
C PHE A 43 0.74 4.17 -18.73
N HIS A 44 1.81 4.86 -18.32
CA HIS A 44 3.18 4.33 -18.25
C HIS A 44 3.96 4.86 -17.04
N PRO A 45 4.90 4.08 -16.50
CA PRO A 45 4.83 2.64 -16.21
C PRO A 45 4.10 2.39 -14.88
N LEU A 46 2.95 1.69 -14.96
CA LEU A 46 2.11 1.34 -13.81
C LEU A 46 2.90 0.70 -12.65
N ALA A 47 3.92 -0.10 -12.97
CA ALA A 47 4.76 -0.77 -11.98
C ALA A 47 5.46 0.21 -11.02
N ILE A 48 5.92 1.37 -11.51
CA ILE A 48 6.60 2.36 -10.66
C ILE A 48 5.59 3.00 -9.71
N ASP A 49 4.45 3.45 -10.25
CA ASP A 49 3.37 4.05 -9.47
C ASP A 49 2.94 3.11 -8.34
N LEU A 50 2.81 1.82 -8.68
CA LEU A 50 2.38 0.80 -7.74
C LEU A 50 3.44 0.48 -6.67
N MET A 51 4.72 0.50 -7.02
CA MET A 51 5.82 0.36 -6.06
C MET A 51 5.83 1.51 -5.05
N VAL A 52 5.57 2.75 -5.52
CA VAL A 52 5.47 3.93 -4.64
C VAL A 52 4.26 3.80 -3.71
N VAL A 53 3.10 3.46 -4.25
CA VAL A 53 1.87 3.24 -3.47
C VAL A 53 2.08 2.13 -2.43
N LYS A 54 2.81 1.06 -2.76
CA LYS A 54 3.11 -0.04 -1.84
C LYS A 54 4.04 0.37 -0.68
N GLU A 55 4.96 1.30 -0.92
CA GLU A 55 5.86 1.82 0.10
C GLU A 55 5.09 2.70 1.11
N ILE A 56 4.07 3.41 0.64
CA ILE A 56 3.22 4.28 1.45
C ILE A 56 2.12 3.46 2.15
N LYS A 57 2.48 2.75 3.22
CA LYS A 57 1.52 1.94 4.03
C LYS A 57 0.78 2.73 5.11
N CYS A 58 1.15 3.99 5.27
CA CYS A 58 0.80 4.81 6.44
C CYS A 58 -0.39 5.73 6.22
N LEU A 59 -0.83 5.89 4.97
CA LEU A 59 -1.82 6.88 4.57
C LEU A 59 -2.92 6.21 3.75
N ASN A 60 -4.10 6.82 3.76
CA ASN A 60 -5.21 6.36 2.92
C ASN A 60 -4.95 6.86 1.50
N ILE A 61 -4.86 5.93 0.55
CA ILE A 61 -4.58 6.26 -0.86
C ILE A 61 -5.84 6.02 -1.67
N VAL A 62 -6.20 7.01 -2.48
CA VAL A 62 -7.25 6.91 -3.50
C VAL A 62 -6.57 7.04 -4.87
N PRO A 63 -6.57 5.97 -5.69
CA PRO A 63 -5.97 6.04 -7.00
C PRO A 63 -6.86 6.80 -7.99
N ALA A 64 -6.25 7.66 -8.78
CA ALA A 64 -6.87 8.45 -9.83
C ALA A 64 -6.10 8.26 -11.14
N ILE A 65 -6.80 8.05 -12.24
CA ILE A 65 -6.24 8.02 -13.58
C ILE A 65 -5.99 9.47 -14.01
N ALA A 66 -4.72 9.81 -14.21
CA ALA A 66 -4.34 11.10 -14.75
C ALA A 66 -4.64 11.17 -16.25
N GLN A 67 -4.96 12.38 -16.73
CA GLN A 67 -5.08 12.68 -18.15
C GLN A 67 -6.05 11.74 -18.89
N SER A 68 -7.23 11.52 -18.30
CA SER A 68 -8.23 10.63 -18.89
C SER A 68 -8.79 11.15 -20.22
N ASP A 69 -8.52 12.40 -20.59
CA ASP A 69 -8.81 12.99 -21.91
C ASP A 69 -8.06 12.30 -23.06
N ARG A 70 -6.91 11.66 -22.77
CA ARG A 70 -6.15 10.90 -23.76
C ARG A 70 -6.67 9.49 -23.99
N LEU A 71 -7.56 8.99 -23.14
CA LEU A 71 -8.06 7.62 -23.20
C LEU A 71 -9.48 7.63 -23.77
N THR A 72 -9.74 6.72 -24.70
CA THR A 72 -11.13 6.41 -25.09
C THR A 72 -11.88 5.74 -23.92
N LEU A 73 -13.21 5.73 -23.95
CA LEU A 73 -14.00 5.05 -22.92
C LEU A 73 -13.61 3.57 -22.77
N GLU A 74 -13.40 2.88 -23.90
CA GLU A 74 -13.01 1.46 -23.94
C GLU A 74 -11.63 1.23 -23.31
N GLU A 75 -10.64 2.07 -23.65
CA GLU A 75 -9.30 1.99 -23.07
C GLU A 75 -9.31 2.34 -21.58
N CYS A 76 -10.12 3.31 -21.17
CA CYS A 76 -10.28 3.69 -19.76
C CYS A 76 -10.84 2.54 -18.93
N GLU A 77 -11.86 1.82 -19.44
CA GLU A 77 -12.40 0.64 -18.77
C GLU A 77 -11.39 -0.50 -18.70
N ALA A 78 -10.70 -0.81 -19.80
CA ALA A 78 -9.63 -1.80 -19.82
C ALA A 78 -8.50 -1.45 -18.85
N PHE A 79 -8.17 -0.16 -18.73
CA PHE A 79 -7.16 0.34 -17.81
C PHE A 79 -7.59 0.24 -16.35
N LYS A 80 -8.86 0.54 -16.03
CA LYS A 80 -9.44 0.34 -14.69
C LYS A 80 -9.33 -1.12 -14.25
N VAL A 81 -9.64 -2.06 -15.15
CA VAL A 81 -9.53 -3.50 -14.87
C VAL A 81 -8.08 -3.88 -14.60
N ARG A 82 -7.14 -3.46 -15.46
CA ARG A 82 -5.70 -3.73 -15.26
C ARG A 82 -5.17 -3.20 -13.94
N ILE A 83 -5.52 -1.96 -13.57
CA ILE A 83 -5.09 -1.37 -12.30
C ILE A 83 -5.64 -2.19 -11.12
N ARG A 84 -6.91 -2.61 -11.17
CA ARG A 84 -7.51 -3.43 -10.10
C ARG A 84 -6.84 -4.78 -9.95
N ASP A 85 -6.53 -5.45 -11.06
CA ASP A 85 -5.78 -6.71 -11.03
C ASP A 85 -4.40 -6.52 -10.41
N GLU A 86 -3.68 -5.47 -10.81
CA GLU A 86 -2.35 -5.19 -10.30
C GLU A 86 -2.35 -4.82 -8.81
N LEU A 87 -3.31 -4.01 -8.37
CA LEU A 87 -3.52 -3.68 -6.96
C LEU A 87 -3.78 -4.94 -6.12
N SER A 88 -4.60 -5.85 -6.64
CA SER A 88 -4.92 -7.13 -6.01
C SER A 88 -3.69 -8.04 -5.96
N TYR A 89 -2.93 -8.12 -7.05
CA TYR A 89 -1.68 -8.88 -7.16
C TYR A 89 -0.63 -8.40 -6.15
N HIS A 90 -0.49 -7.09 -5.97
CA HIS A 90 0.44 -6.50 -5.01
C HIS A 90 -0.10 -6.44 -3.57
N SER A 91 -1.35 -6.87 -3.34
CA SER A 91 -2.05 -6.82 -2.05
C SER A 91 -2.05 -5.41 -1.43
N ILE A 92 -2.25 -4.40 -2.27
CA ILE A 92 -2.30 -3.01 -1.83
C ILE A 92 -3.69 -2.72 -1.30
N ARG A 93 -3.75 -2.32 -0.03
CA ARG A 93 -5.01 -1.97 0.61
C ARG A 93 -5.37 -0.54 0.22
N LEU A 94 -6.53 -0.36 -0.39
CA LEU A 94 -7.09 0.93 -0.77
C LEU A 94 -8.25 1.31 0.15
N TYR A 95 -8.50 2.61 0.24
CA TYR A 95 -9.70 3.11 0.88
C TYR A 95 -10.91 2.95 -0.06
N PRO A 96 -12.10 2.56 0.41
CA PRO A 96 -12.43 2.10 1.76
C PRO A 96 -11.97 0.64 1.98
N PHE A 97 -11.37 0.38 3.14
CA PHE A 97 -10.87 -0.95 3.53
C PHE A 97 -12.01 -1.88 3.95
N ASP A 98 -11.86 -3.19 3.69
CA ASP A 98 -12.73 -4.19 4.31
C ASP A 98 -12.29 -4.30 5.76
N ASN A 99 -13.05 -3.68 6.67
CA ASN A 99 -12.93 -3.99 8.09
C ASN A 99 -14.09 -4.92 8.43
N GLU A 100 -13.79 -6.04 9.05
CA GLU A 100 -14.79 -7.05 9.47
C GLU A 100 -15.79 -6.48 10.49
N ASP A 101 -15.46 -5.33 11.10
CA ASP A 101 -16.30 -4.59 12.05
C ASP A 101 -17.27 -3.59 11.39
N GLN A 102 -17.35 -3.50 10.06
CA GLN A 102 -18.26 -2.56 9.38
C GLN A 102 -19.70 -3.07 9.33
N ASP A 103 -20.62 -2.21 9.75
CA ASP A 103 -22.06 -2.48 9.69
C ASP A 103 -22.52 -2.73 8.25
N THR A 104 -23.52 -3.60 8.08
CA THR A 104 -24.09 -3.96 6.76
C THR A 104 -24.58 -2.75 5.96
N GLU A 105 -24.96 -1.67 6.65
CA GLU A 105 -25.37 -0.39 6.05
C GLU A 105 -24.18 0.39 5.46
N GLU A 106 -22.95 0.20 5.97
CA GLU A 106 -21.73 0.82 5.44
C GLU A 106 -21.09 0.00 4.30
N LEU A 107 -21.39 -1.30 4.20
CA LEU A 107 -20.86 -2.16 3.14
C LEU A 107 -21.33 -1.74 1.74
N ARG A 108 -22.61 -1.39 1.60
CA ARG A 108 -23.22 -0.98 0.32
C ARG A 108 -22.55 0.27 -0.29
N PRO A 109 -22.39 1.40 0.43
CA PRO A 109 -21.69 2.55 -0.12
C PRO A 109 -20.20 2.26 -0.35
N ASN A 110 -19.56 1.44 0.48
CA ASN A 110 -18.14 1.09 0.31
C ASN A 110 -17.89 0.28 -0.96
N GLU A 111 -18.77 -0.67 -1.29
CA GLU A 111 -18.73 -1.41 -2.55
C GLU A 111 -18.93 -0.49 -3.76
N ALA A 112 -19.90 0.43 -3.68
CA ALA A 112 -20.11 1.42 -4.73
C ALA A 112 -18.87 2.31 -4.98
N ILE A 113 -18.19 2.74 -3.91
CA ILE A 113 -16.96 3.53 -4.00
C ILE A 113 -15.83 2.71 -4.65
N ARG A 114 -15.66 1.43 -4.28
CA ARG A 114 -14.65 0.55 -4.89
C ARG A 114 -14.88 0.30 -6.37
N ASN A 115 -16.14 0.24 -6.79
CA ASN A 115 -16.50 0.11 -8.20
C ASN A 115 -16.18 1.37 -9.02
N ILE A 116 -16.11 2.54 -8.38
CA ILE A 116 -15.77 3.81 -9.03
C ILE A 116 -14.24 4.03 -9.06
N ILE A 117 -13.51 3.51 -8.08
CA ILE A 117 -12.05 3.61 -8.00
C ILE A 117 -11.38 2.68 -9.03
N PRO A 118 -10.42 3.15 -9.86
CA PRO A 118 -9.77 4.46 -9.83
C PRO A 118 -10.56 5.57 -10.56
N LEU A 119 -10.51 6.79 -9.99
CA LEU A 119 -11.21 7.97 -10.51
C LEU A 119 -10.56 8.48 -11.79
N ALA A 120 -11.32 8.64 -12.87
CA ALA A 120 -10.84 9.31 -14.08
C ALA A 120 -10.99 10.83 -13.92
N VAL A 121 -9.88 11.55 -13.86
CA VAL A 121 -9.86 13.01 -13.61
C VAL A 121 -9.29 13.75 -14.82
N VAL A 122 -10.00 14.80 -15.25
CA VAL A 122 -9.54 15.77 -16.25
C VAL A 122 -9.33 17.10 -15.56
N GLY A 123 -8.11 17.64 -15.64
CA GLY A 123 -7.84 19.01 -15.21
C GLY A 123 -8.32 19.99 -16.27
N SER A 124 -9.02 21.04 -15.86
CA SER A 124 -9.22 22.23 -16.68
C SER A 124 -8.35 23.34 -16.10
N GLU A 125 -7.59 24.03 -16.95
CA GLU A 125 -6.73 25.16 -16.57
C GLU A 125 -7.54 26.38 -16.13
#